data_AF-A0A142BAQ7-F1
#
_entry.id   AF-A0A142BAQ7-F1
#
_cell.length_a   1.000
_cell.length_b   1.000
_cell.length_c   1.000
_cell.angle_alpha   90.00
_cell.angle_beta   90.00
_cell.angle_gamma   90.00
#
_symmetry.space_group_name_H-M   'P 1'
#
loop_
_entity.id
_entity.type
_entity.pdbx_description
1 polymer ?
#
loop_
_entity_poly.entity_id
_entity_poly.type
_entity_poly.pdbx_seq_one_letter_code
_entity_poly.pdbx_strand_id
1 'polypeptide(L)'
;MTEEELVNDLIERLKPHLPMFVTPGKSMISQFRSNDQTSVKIKKGMKLKITNCHYIGSEGGLALACEISTPTGKQVVIMSITQLRLDPKHPLYKELRAYQLGRSQWLAMNHRSPVLHTLTR
;
A
#
# COMPACT_ATOMS: atom_id res chain seq x y z
N MET A 1 -7.70 12.68 18.49
CA MET A 1 -6.92 12.46 17.27
C MET A 1 -7.73 11.55 16.37
N THR A 2 -8.13 12.03 15.19
CA THR A 2 -8.89 11.26 14.19
C THR A 2 -7.96 10.31 13.42
N GLU A 3 -8.53 9.34 12.67
CA GLU A 3 -7.72 8.48 11.79
C GLU A 3 -6.99 9.32 10.72
N GLU A 4 -7.65 10.34 10.19
CA GLU A 4 -7.07 11.25 9.20
C GLU A 4 -5.84 11.99 9.74
N GLU A 5 -5.93 12.55 10.95
CA GLU A 5 -4.80 13.23 11.60
C GLU A 5 -3.61 12.28 11.81
N LEU A 6 -3.88 11.07 12.31
CA LEU A 6 -2.85 10.03 12.50
C LEU A 6 -2.18 9.65 11.18
N VAL A 7 -2.98 9.44 10.12
CA VAL A 7 -2.45 9.03 8.81
C VAL A 7 -1.68 10.17 8.16
N ASN A 8 -2.14 11.41 8.28
CA ASN A 8 -1.44 12.57 7.73
C ASN A 8 -0.08 12.79 8.43
N ASP A 9 -0.01 12.64 9.75
CA ASP A 9 1.29 12.65 10.47
C ASP A 9 2.23 11.54 9.96
N LEU A 10 1.71 10.31 9.80
CA LEU A 10 2.50 9.20 9.26
C LEU A 10 2.99 9.50 7.83
N ILE A 11 2.16 10.10 6.99
CA ILE A 11 2.52 10.51 5.63
C ILE A 11 3.63 11.55 5.63
N GLU A 12 3.53 12.58 6.47
CA GLU A 12 4.56 13.62 6.58
C GLU A 12 5.89 13.05 7.01
N ARG A 13 5.89 12.14 7.98
CA ARG A 13 7.11 11.43 8.40
C ARG A 13 7.63 10.46 7.35
N LEU A 14 6.76 9.88 6.52
CA LEU A 14 7.16 8.92 5.48
C LEU A 14 7.76 9.61 4.24
N LYS A 15 7.30 10.81 3.89
CA LYS A 15 7.74 11.55 2.68
C LYS A 15 9.27 11.65 2.53
N PRO A 16 10.07 11.99 3.57
CA PRO A 16 11.54 12.05 3.46
C PRO A 16 12.22 10.71 3.16
N HIS A 17 11.53 9.59 3.38
CA HIS A 17 12.05 8.26 3.12
C HIS A 17 11.69 7.73 1.72
N LEU A 18 10.98 8.53 0.92
CA LEU A 18 10.64 8.17 -0.45
C LEU A 18 11.76 8.58 -1.44
N PRO A 19 12.06 7.75 -2.46
CA PRO A 19 11.43 6.46 -2.73
C PRO A 19 11.92 5.36 -1.78
N MET A 20 11.00 4.49 -1.35
CA MET A 20 11.31 3.31 -0.53
C MET A 20 10.92 2.01 -1.23
N PHE A 21 11.51 0.89 -0.81
CA PHE A 21 11.15 -0.42 -1.31
C PHE A 21 10.31 -1.21 -0.30
N VAL A 22 9.24 -1.81 -0.78
CA VAL A 22 8.37 -2.71 -0.01
C VAL A 22 8.17 -4.02 -0.76
N THR A 23 7.65 -5.04 -0.09
CA THR A 23 7.29 -6.30 -0.74
C THR A 23 5.78 -6.56 -0.62
N PRO A 24 5.16 -7.18 -1.63
CA PRO A 24 3.73 -7.48 -1.59
C PRO A 24 3.43 -8.58 -0.57
N GLY A 25 2.37 -8.39 0.21
CA GLY A 25 1.81 -9.42 1.08
C GLY A 25 1.03 -10.48 0.31
N LYS A 26 0.66 -11.57 0.99
CA LYS A 26 -0.10 -12.68 0.38
C LYS A 26 -1.46 -12.24 -0.16
N SER A 27 -2.17 -11.38 0.59
CA SER A 27 -3.48 -10.85 0.21
C SER A 27 -3.41 -10.04 -1.09
N MET A 28 -2.40 -9.17 -1.22
CA MET A 28 -2.17 -8.39 -2.43
C MET A 28 -1.92 -9.30 -3.64
N ILE A 29 -1.04 -10.29 -3.50
CA ILE A 29 -0.72 -11.23 -4.58
C ILE A 29 -1.98 -11.99 -5.01
N SER A 30 -2.83 -12.38 -4.05
CA SER A 30 -4.10 -13.04 -4.35
C SER A 30 -5.05 -12.13 -5.14
N GLN A 31 -5.19 -10.86 -4.73
CA GLN A 31 -6.05 -9.90 -5.41
C GLN A 31 -5.59 -9.60 -6.84
N PHE A 32 -4.27 -9.48 -7.07
CA PHE A 32 -3.72 -9.30 -8.42
C PHE A 32 -3.92 -10.51 -9.32
N ARG A 33 -3.89 -11.72 -8.74
CA ARG A 33 -4.14 -12.96 -9.51
C ARG A 33 -5.60 -13.14 -9.91
N SER A 34 -6.53 -12.66 -9.07
CA SER A 34 -7.96 -12.73 -9.36
C SER A 34 -8.47 -11.57 -10.21
N ASN A 35 -7.66 -10.53 -10.43
CA ASN A 35 -8.07 -9.34 -11.16
C ASN A 35 -7.54 -9.35 -12.60
N ASP A 36 -8.38 -9.87 -13.51
CA ASP A 36 -8.09 -9.97 -14.94
C ASP A 36 -7.95 -8.60 -15.64
N GLN A 37 -8.33 -7.50 -14.97
CA GLN A 37 -8.23 -6.14 -15.53
C GLN A 37 -6.83 -5.53 -15.35
N THR A 38 -5.91 -6.19 -14.65
CA THR A 38 -4.56 -5.66 -14.44
C THR A 38 -3.54 -6.35 -15.34
N SER A 39 -2.92 -5.60 -16.25
CA SER A 39 -1.79 -6.12 -17.05
C SER A 39 -0.50 -6.34 -16.23
N VAL A 40 -0.50 -5.89 -14.97
CA VAL A 40 0.62 -5.95 -14.04
C VAL A 40 0.62 -7.29 -13.30
N LYS A 41 1.73 -8.02 -13.40
CA LYS A 41 1.93 -9.28 -12.67
C LYS A 41 2.76 -9.05 -11.41
N ILE A 42 2.09 -8.92 -10.25
CA ILE A 42 2.78 -8.86 -8.95
C ILE A 42 3.06 -10.26 -8.42
N LYS A 43 4.33 -10.52 -8.07
CA LYS A 43 4.81 -11.83 -7.59
C LYS A 43 5.39 -11.75 -6.18
N LYS A 44 5.42 -12.89 -5.50
CA LYS A 44 6.07 -13.04 -4.20
C LYS A 44 7.54 -12.61 -4.29
N GLY A 45 7.98 -11.78 -3.34
CA GLY A 45 9.38 -11.31 -3.26
C GLY A 45 9.74 -10.17 -4.22
N MET A 46 8.81 -9.75 -5.10
CA MET A 46 9.02 -8.57 -5.93
C MET A 46 9.20 -7.33 -5.03
N LYS A 47 10.23 -6.53 -5.31
CA LYS A 47 10.41 -5.22 -4.65
C LYS A 47 9.62 -4.17 -5.41
N LEU A 48 8.68 -3.54 -4.71
CA LEU A 48 7.85 -2.46 -5.23
C LEU A 48 8.48 -1.13 -4.81
N LYS A 49 8.76 -0.26 -5.79
CA LYS A 49 9.30 1.08 -5.54
C LYS A 49 8.15 2.03 -5.26
N ILE A 50 7.99 2.39 -4.00
CA ILE A 50 6.99 3.36 -3.56
C ILE A 50 7.50 4.76 -3.87
N THR A 51 6.72 5.52 -4.61
CA THR A 51 7.03 6.89 -5.02
C THR A 51 6.15 7.94 -4.35
N ASN A 52 4.99 7.54 -3.83
CA ASN A 52 4.09 8.45 -3.13
C ASN A 52 3.27 7.75 -2.04
N CYS A 53 2.68 8.53 -1.15
CA CYS A 53 1.78 8.06 -0.08
C CYS A 53 0.61 9.03 0.09
N HIS A 54 -0.58 8.50 0.33
CA HIS A 54 -1.83 9.26 0.35
C HIS A 54 -2.80 8.71 1.40
N TYR A 55 -3.56 9.61 2.01
CA TYR A 55 -4.79 9.25 2.70
C TYR A 55 -5.91 9.23 1.66
N ILE A 56 -6.60 8.09 1.52
CA ILE A 56 -7.66 7.90 0.53
C ILE A 56 -9.03 7.76 1.22
N GLY A 57 -9.24 8.56 2.25
CA GLY A 57 -10.46 8.56 3.07
C GLY A 57 -10.50 7.45 4.12
N SER A 58 -11.50 7.50 4.99
CA SER A 58 -11.64 6.59 6.12
C SER A 58 -11.90 5.14 5.71
N GLU A 59 -12.31 4.90 4.46
CA GLU A 59 -12.52 3.57 3.90
C GLU A 59 -11.22 2.94 3.40
N GLY A 60 -10.32 3.74 2.82
CA GLY A 60 -9.07 3.25 2.24
C GLY A 60 -7.84 3.40 3.16
N GLY A 61 -7.85 4.40 4.06
CA GLY A 61 -6.78 4.67 4.99
C GLY A 61 -5.49 5.15 4.30
N LEU A 62 -4.34 4.75 4.85
CA LEU A 62 -3.03 5.01 4.26
C LEU A 62 -2.78 4.08 3.05
N ALA A 63 -2.65 4.69 1.88
CA ALA A 63 -2.29 4.04 0.63
C ALA A 63 -0.90 4.48 0.13
N LEU A 64 -0.20 3.55 -0.50
CA LEU A 64 1.10 3.79 -1.15
C LEU A 64 0.95 3.68 -2.66
N ALA A 65 1.63 4.56 -3.39
CA ALA A 65 1.69 4.54 -4.84
C ALA A 65 3.00 3.91 -5.31
N CYS A 66 2.91 2.94 -6.20
CA CYS A 66 4.05 2.26 -6.81
C CYS A 66 4.00 2.46 -8.33
N GLU A 67 5.11 2.85 -8.92
CA GLU A 67 5.28 2.81 -10.38
C GLU A 67 5.75 1.41 -10.80
N ILE A 68 5.08 0.84 -11.80
CA ILE A 68 5.43 -0.46 -12.37
C ILE A 68 5.53 -0.32 -13.89
N SER A 69 6.67 -0.72 -14.44
CA SER A 69 6.86 -0.80 -15.89
C SER A 69 6.12 -2.02 -16.44
N THR A 70 5.27 -1.81 -17.44
CA THR A 70 4.58 -2.84 -18.22
C THR A 70 5.07 -2.80 -19.67
N PRO A 71 4.82 -3.85 -20.47
CA PRO A 71 5.12 -3.83 -21.91
C PRO A 71 4.44 -2.68 -22.66
N THR A 72 3.31 -2.18 -22.14
CA THR A 72 2.49 -1.12 -22.73
C THR A 72 2.78 0.28 -22.19
N GLY A 73 3.68 0.43 -21.21
CA GLY A 73 4.02 1.73 -20.63
C GLY A 73 4.33 1.68 -19.14
N LYS A 74 4.06 2.77 -18.41
CA LYS A 74 4.17 2.82 -16.95
C LYS A 74 2.77 2.82 -16.35
N GLN A 75 2.53 1.95 -15.38
CA GLN A 75 1.30 1.94 -14.60
C GLN A 75 1.59 2.35 -13.16
N VAL A 76 0.69 3.16 -12.60
CA VAL A 76 0.74 3.52 -11.18
C VAL A 76 -0.28 2.66 -10.45
N VAL A 77 0.19 1.90 -9.47
CA VAL A 77 -0.67 1.10 -8.59
C VAL A 77 -0.76 1.78 -7.25
N ILE A 78 -1.98 2.09 -6.82
CA ILE A 78 -2.30 2.61 -5.50
C ILE A 78 -2.84 1.45 -4.65
N MET A 79 -2.22 1.20 -3.51
CA MET A 79 -2.50 0.02 -2.68
C MET A 79 -2.52 0.39 -1.20
N SER A 80 -3.41 -0.23 -0.44
CA SER A 80 -3.42 -0.09 1.02
C SER A 80 -2.12 -0.60 1.64
N ILE A 81 -1.55 0.16 2.58
CA ILE A 81 -0.35 -0.26 3.30
C ILE A 81 -0.55 -1.58 4.05
N THR A 82 -1.78 -1.92 4.44
CA THR A 82 -2.13 -3.17 5.16
C THR A 82 -1.78 -4.44 4.38
N GLN A 83 -1.67 -4.35 3.06
CA GLN A 83 -1.37 -5.49 2.20
C GLN A 83 0.13 -5.60 1.88
N LEU A 84 0.96 -4.74 2.46
CA LEU A 84 2.39 -4.65 2.19
C LEU A 84 3.22 -5.17 3.36
N ARG A 85 4.44 -5.59 3.03
CA ARG A 85 5.49 -5.93 3.98
C ARG A 85 6.59 -4.89 3.88
N LEU A 86 6.73 -4.16 4.97
CA LEU A 86 7.75 -3.13 5.15
C LEU A 86 9.07 -3.77 5.57
N ASP A 87 10.18 -3.13 5.22
CA ASP A 87 11.50 -3.52 5.71
C ASP A 87 11.57 -3.27 7.23
N PRO A 88 11.87 -4.29 8.07
CA PRO A 88 12.07 -4.12 9.51
C PRO A 88 13.12 -3.08 9.90
N LYS A 89 14.04 -2.75 9.00
CA LYS A 89 15.07 -1.72 9.19
C LYS A 89 14.58 -0.30 8.88
N HIS A 90 13.35 -0.14 8.39
CA HIS A 90 12.79 1.18 8.10
C HIS A 90 12.60 1.98 9.41
N PRO A 91 12.99 3.27 9.47
CA PRO A 91 12.90 4.07 10.70
C PRO A 91 11.50 4.10 11.31
N LEU A 92 10.46 4.17 10.46
CA LEU A 92 9.04 4.17 10.87
C LEU A 92 8.41 2.77 10.93
N TYR A 93 9.20 1.70 10.96
CA TYR A 93 8.67 0.33 10.88
C TYR A 93 7.64 0.05 11.98
N LYS A 94 7.91 0.47 13.23
CA LYS A 94 7.03 0.18 14.38
C LYS A 94 5.68 0.87 14.24
N GLU A 95 5.68 2.14 13.87
CA GLU A 95 4.51 2.99 13.73
C GLU A 95 3.64 2.54 12.56
N LEU A 96 4.26 2.32 11.40
CA LEU A 96 3.55 1.80 10.23
C LEU A 96 3.00 0.40 10.51
N ARG A 97 3.73 -0.45 11.25
CA ARG A 97 3.26 -1.79 11.64
C ARG A 97 2.09 -1.74 12.61
N ALA A 98 2.12 -0.83 13.58
CA ALA A 98 1.00 -0.61 14.50
C ALA A 98 -0.25 -0.15 13.74
N TYR A 99 -0.09 0.80 12.81
CA TYR A 99 -1.18 1.23 11.91
C TYR A 99 -1.72 0.06 11.08
N GLN A 100 -0.84 -0.73 10.43
CA GLN A 100 -1.25 -1.90 9.66
C GLN A 100 -2.09 -2.88 10.50
N LEU A 101 -1.67 -3.17 11.74
CA LEU A 101 -2.37 -4.12 12.61
C LEU A 101 -3.76 -3.62 12.99
N GLY A 102 -3.85 -2.37 13.50
CA GLY A 102 -5.13 -1.78 13.89
C GLY A 102 -6.09 -1.67 12.69
N ARG A 103 -5.57 -1.26 11.54
CA ARG A 103 -6.37 -1.14 10.31
C ARG A 103 -6.83 -2.51 9.79
N SER A 104 -5.98 -3.54 9.81
CA SER A 104 -6.37 -4.89 9.41
C SER A 104 -7.46 -5.48 10.31
N GLN A 105 -7.41 -5.21 11.62
CA GLN A 105 -8.47 -5.62 12.55
C GLN A 105 -9.78 -4.90 12.22
N TRP A 106 -9.73 -3.57 12.01
CA TRP A 106 -10.92 -2.81 11.64
C TRP A 106 -11.55 -3.31 10.33
N LEU A 107 -10.74 -3.56 9.30
CA LEU A 107 -11.23 -4.09 8.02
C LEU A 107 -11.91 -5.45 8.20
N ALA A 108 -11.33 -6.35 9.01
CA ALA A 108 -11.91 -7.66 9.29
C ALA A 108 -13.25 -7.55 10.03
N MET A 109 -13.33 -6.70 11.07
CA MET A 109 -14.57 -6.49 11.84
C MET A 109 -15.70 -5.88 11.00
N ASN A 110 -15.36 -5.09 9.99
CA ASN A 110 -16.33 -4.43 9.11
C ASN A 110 -16.58 -5.19 7.80
N HIS A 111 -16.05 -6.41 7.64
CA HIS A 111 -16.15 -7.21 6.42
C HIS A 111 -15.69 -6.48 5.14
N ARG A 112 -14.67 -5.62 5.26
CA ARG A 112 -14.13 -4.82 4.16
C ARG A 112 -12.82 -5.40 3.64
N SER A 113 -12.60 -5.25 2.34
CA SER A 113 -11.32 -5.55 1.71
C SER A 113 -10.46 -4.29 1.62
N PRO A 114 -9.12 -4.39 1.74
CA PRO A 114 -8.25 -3.26 1.51
C PRO A 114 -8.32 -2.79 0.05
N VAL A 115 -8.13 -1.48 -0.14
CA VAL A 115 -8.19 -0.83 -1.45
C VAL A 115 -7.01 -1.22 -2.35
N LEU A 116 -7.32 -1.52 -3.60
CA LEU A 116 -6.37 -1.71 -4.69
C LEU A 116 -6.89 -1.04 -5.96
N HIS A 117 -6.16 -0.05 -6.48
CA HIS A 117 -6.49 0.66 -7.72
C HIS A 117 -5.28 0.70 -8.65
N THR A 118 -5.52 0.52 -9.95
CA THR A 118 -4.50 0.66 -11.00
C THR A 118 -4.88 1.85 -11.87
N LEU A 119 -3.96 2.80 -12.02
CA LEU A 119 -4.10 3.93 -12.92
C LEU A 119 -3.21 3.69 -14.14
N THR A 120 -3.84 3.65 -15.31
CA THR A 120 -3.17 3.64 -16.61
C THR A 120 -2.90 5.08 -17.01
N ARG A 121 -1.63 5.42 -17.24
CA ARG A 121 -1.22 6.66 -17.91
C ARG A 121 -0.87 6.37 -19.35
#